data_AF-A0A151QLV0-F1
#
_entry.id   AF-A0A151QLV0-F1
#
_cell.length_a   1.000
_cell.length_b   1.000
_cell.length_c   1.000
_cell.angle_alpha   90.00
_cell.angle_beta   90.00
_cell.angle_gamma   90.00
#
_symmetry.space_group_name_H-M   'P 1'
#
loop_
_entity.id
_entity.type
_entity.pdbx_description
1 polymer ?
#
loop_
_entity_poly.entity_id
_entity_poly.type
_entity_poly.pdbx_seq_one_letter_code
_entity_poly.pdbx_strand_id
1 'polypeptide(L)' 'KCNIDTALFPNSNTFGCDMRIWDEYGAFVLAKSAWFNGSPEAKEAETLSLVEAIN' A
#
# COMPACT_ATOMS: atom_id res chain seq x y z
N LYS A 1 -9.40 -9.30 -7.69
CA LYS A 1 -8.07 -9.48 -7.07
C LYS A 1 -7.57 -8.15 -6.53
N CYS A 2 -7.07 -8.09 -5.30
CA CYS A 2 -6.44 -6.89 -4.74
C CYS A 2 -4.94 -7.18 -4.53
N ASN A 3 -4.08 -6.33 -5.08
CA ASN A 3 -2.65 -6.34 -4.82
C ASN A 3 -2.32 -5.11 -4.00
N ILE A 4 -1.51 -5.27 -2.96
CA ILE A 4 -1.02 -4.19 -2.12
C ILE A 4 0.49 -4.37 -2.01
N ASP A 5 1.23 -3.28 -2.16
CA ASP A 5 2.68 -3.25 -1.98
C ASP A 5 3.06 -2.02 -1.12
N THR A 6 4.22 -2.13 -0.47
CA THR A 6 4.71 -1.12 0.48
C THR A 6 6.18 -0.83 0.25
N ALA A 7 6.50 0.45 0.10
CA ALA A 7 7.86 0.91 -0.07
C ALA A 7 8.32 1.70 1.16
N LEU A 8 9.40 1.23 1.79
CA LEU A 8 10.04 1.91 2.91
C LEU A 8 11.13 2.85 2.41
N PHE A 9 11.18 4.07 2.97
CA PHE A 9 12.23 5.04 2.69
C PHE A 9 12.88 5.49 4.02
N PRO A 10 13.78 4.67 4.60
CA PRO A 10 14.33 4.90 5.94
C PRO A 10 15.07 6.25 6.06
N ASN A 11 15.73 6.67 5.00
CA ASN A 11 16.51 7.91 4.97
C ASN A 11 15.63 9.17 4.99
N SER A 12 14.37 9.07 4.57
CA SER A 12 13.41 10.19 4.60
C SER A 12 12.41 10.08 5.74
N ASN A 13 12.50 9.05 6.58
CA ASN A 13 11.53 8.73 7.62
C ASN A 13 10.08 8.70 7.11
N THR A 14 9.87 8.06 5.96
CA THR A 14 8.57 7.93 5.32
C THR A 14 8.41 6.53 4.75
N PHE A 15 7.17 6.11 4.56
CA PHE A 15 6.84 4.96 3.74
C PHE A 15 5.63 5.26 2.86
N GLY A 16 5.55 4.59 1.73
CA GLY A 16 4.44 4.68 0.79
C GLY A 16 3.76 3.34 0.63
N CYS A 17 2.47 3.37 0.33
CA CYS A 17 1.71 2.19 -0.06
C CYS A 17 1.07 2.38 -1.43
N ASP A 18 0.92 1.28 -2.14
CA ASP A 18 0.09 1.21 -3.34
C ASP A 18 -0.88 0.04 -3.27
N MET A 19 -2.03 0.23 -3.89
CA MET A 19 -3.10 -0.75 -4.00
C MET A 19 -3.57 -0.78 -5.45
N ARG A 20 -3.81 -1.98 -5.98
CA ARG A 20 -4.46 -2.18 -7.28
C ARG A 20 -5.55 -3.24 -7.21
N ILE A 21 -6.74 -2.88 -7.67
CA ILE A 21 -7.90 -3.77 -7.79
C ILE A 21 -8.12 -4.14 -9.25
N TRP A 22 -8.33 -5.43 -9.46
CA TRP A 22 -8.78 -6.02 -10.71
C TRP A 22 -10.10 -6.74 -10.48
N ASP A 23 -10.99 -6.72 -11.45
CA ASP A 23 -12.21 -7.51 -11.41
C ASP A 23 -11.92 -9.01 -11.60
N GLU A 24 -12.97 -9.83 -11.64
CA GLU A 24 -12.87 -11.27 -11.85
C GLU A 24 -12.41 -11.67 -13.25
N TYR A 25 -12.55 -10.78 -14.24
CA TYR A 25 -12.11 -10.96 -15.62
C TYR A 25 -10.68 -10.46 -15.86
N GLY A 26 -10.02 -9.93 -14.82
CA GLY A 26 -8.69 -9.35 -14.91
C GLY A 26 -8.68 -7.96 -15.55
N ALA A 27 -9.81 -7.26 -15.62
CA ALA A 27 -9.86 -5.86 -15.99
C ALA A 27 -9.45 -4.97 -14.82
N PHE A 28 -8.74 -3.89 -15.12
CA PHE A 28 -8.38 -2.88 -14.13
C PHE A 28 -9.63 -2.17 -13.61
N VAL A 29 -9.77 -2.08 -12.28
CA VAL A 29 -10.88 -1.38 -11.62
C VAL A 29 -10.38 -0.08 -11.01
N LEU A 30 -9.34 -0.15 -10.17
CA LEU A 30 -8.86 0.99 -9.39
C LEU A 30 -7.39 0.82 -9.01
N ALA A 31 -6.68 1.94 -8.88
CA ALA A 31 -5.43 2.02 -8.12
C ALA A 31 -5.52 3.18 -7.11
N LYS A 32 -4.98 2.95 -5.92
CA LYS A 32 -4.81 3.96 -4.87
C LYS A 32 -3.35 3.95 -4.41
N SER A 33 -2.87 5.09 -3.93
CA SER A 33 -1.60 5.18 -3.23
C SER A 33 -1.68 6.20 -2.10
N ALA A 34 -0.92 5.98 -1.04
CA ALA A 34 -0.83 6.89 0.09
C ALA A 34 0.61 6.99 0.60
N TRP A 35 0.88 8.09 1.28
CA TRP A 35 2.17 8.39 1.90
C TRP A 35 1.98 8.60 3.39
N PHE A 36 2.91 8.06 4.17
CA PHE A 36 2.90 8.15 5.61
C PHE A 36 4.26 8.59 6.14
N ASN A 37 4.23 9.35 7.22
CA ASN A 37 5.43 9.70 7.98
C ASN A 37 5.73 8.60 9.00
N GLY A 38 7.01 8.25 9.15
CA GLY A 38 7.49 7.21 10.05
C GLY A 38 8.35 6.18 9.33
N SER A 39 9.07 5.39 10.13
CA SER A 39 9.87 4.25 9.67
C SER A 39 9.48 2.99 10.45
N PRO A 40 8.23 2.50 10.28
CA PRO A 40 7.80 1.26 10.91
C PRO A 40 8.59 0.07 10.34
N GLU A 41 8.54 -1.08 11.01
CA GLU A 41 9.07 -2.31 10.42
C GLU A 41 8.25 -2.70 9.18
N ALA A 42 8.86 -3.44 8.25
CA ALA A 42 8.19 -3.83 7.01
C ALA A 42 6.81 -4.48 7.22
N LYS A 43 6.67 -5.35 8.23
CA LYS A 43 5.40 -6.02 8.56
C LYS A 43 4.32 -5.05 9.05
N GLU A 44 4.73 -4.06 9.83
CA GLU A 44 3.83 -3.02 10.32
C GLU A 44 3.41 -2.11 9.17
N ALA A 45 4.35 -1.75 8.29
CA ALA A 45 4.09 -0.96 7.10
C ALA A 45 3.10 -1.68 6.16
N GLU A 46 3.30 -2.96 5.87
CA GLU A 46 2.38 -3.78 5.07
C GLU A 46 0.98 -3.85 5.69
N THR A 47 0.90 -3.96 7.03
CA THR A 47 -0.38 -4.00 7.75
C THR A 47 -1.11 -2.66 7.64
N LEU A 48 -0.40 -1.54 7.78
CA LEU A 48 -0.95 -0.20 7.60
C LEU A 48 -1.42 0.03 6.16
N SER A 49 -0.65 -0.42 5.17
CA SER A 49 -1.03 -0.40 3.75
C SER A 49 -2.31 -1.17 3.48
N LEU A 50 -2.51 -2.33 4.13
CA LEU A 50 -3.75 -3.10 4.03
C LEU A 50 -4.94 -2.38 4.64
N VAL A 51 -4.78 -1.75 5.80
CA VAL A 51 -5.83 -0.95 6.44
C VAL A 51 -6.24 0.22 5.54
N GLU A 52 -5.28 0.94 4.98
CA GLU A 52 -5.54 2.06 4.06
C GLU A 52 -6.26 1.59 2.79
N ALA A 53 -5.90 0.43 2.27
CA ALA A 53 -6.52 -0.15 1.08
C ALA A 53 -8.02 -0.48 1.27
N ILE A 54 -8.44 -0.79 2.50
CA ILE A 54 -9.82 -1.18 2.82
C ILE A 54 -10.70 0.05 3.16
N ASN A 55 -10.10 1.18 3.56
CA ASN A 55 -10.81 2.44 3.83
C ASN A 55 -11.13 3.23 2.53
#